data_AF-A0A3C0G298-F1
#
_entry.id   AF-A0A3C0G298-F1
#
_cell.length_a   1.000
_cell.length_b   1.000
_cell.length_c   1.000
_cell.angle_alpha   90.00
_cell.angle_beta   90.00
_cell.angle_gamma   90.00
#
_symmetry.space_group_name_H-M   'P 1'
#
loop_
_entity.id
_entity.type
_entity.pdbx_description
1 polymer ?
#
loop_
_entity_poly.entity_id
_entity_poly.type
_entity_poly.pdbx_seq_one_letter_code
_entity_poly.pdbx_strand_id
1 'polypeptide(L)'
;ERLPESVRSRLTVENDDKPSLYTTEELYEGVYKRIGIPIVFDYHHHMLHPGTQTEQEALEMALSTWGDIKPVVHYAESRSVEYNNPKIKPQAHSDYVLTPLNDYGNDFDIMIEAKHKELALLRYRKILLENAA
;
A
#
# COMPACT_ATOMS: atom_id res chain seq x y z
N GLU A 1 -10.50 21.37 4.95
CA GLU A 1 -11.53 22.00 4.08
C GLU A 1 -11.08 23.28 3.34
N ARG A 2 -9.83 23.76 3.48
CA ARG A 2 -9.34 24.99 2.83
C ARG A 2 -8.64 24.79 1.47
N LEU A 3 -8.46 23.54 1.04
CA LEU A 3 -7.79 23.21 -0.22
C LEU A 3 -8.69 23.53 -1.41
N PRO A 4 -8.13 24.00 -2.54
CA PRO A 4 -8.89 24.23 -3.76
C PRO A 4 -9.44 22.92 -4.31
N GLU A 5 -10.53 23.00 -5.07
CA GLU A 5 -11.22 21.84 -5.66
C GLU A 5 -10.29 20.98 -6.52
N SER A 6 -9.38 21.61 -7.27
CA SER A 6 -8.39 20.91 -8.11
C SER A 6 -7.48 19.97 -7.32
N VAL A 7 -7.19 20.29 -6.05
CA VAL A 7 -6.43 19.42 -5.15
C VAL A 7 -7.36 18.41 -4.49
N ARG A 8 -8.49 18.85 -3.94
CA ARG A 8 -9.44 17.98 -3.22
C ARG A 8 -9.96 16.82 -4.07
N SER A 9 -10.15 17.05 -5.36
CA SER A 9 -10.64 16.04 -6.32
C SER A 9 -9.63 14.96 -6.68
N ARG A 10 -8.37 15.08 -6.24
CA ARG A 10 -7.26 14.15 -6.57
C ARG A 10 -6.50 13.64 -5.36
N LEU A 11 -6.67 14.31 -4.22
CA LEU A 11 -5.94 13.99 -3.01
C LEU A 11 -6.41 12.64 -2.48
N THR A 12 -5.44 11.79 -2.16
CA THR A 12 -5.60 10.55 -1.40
C THR A 12 -4.70 10.62 -0.16
N VAL A 13 -4.93 9.74 0.80
CA VAL A 13 -4.05 9.52 1.96
C VAL A 13 -3.68 8.04 2.05
N GLU A 14 -2.63 7.72 2.78
CA GLU A 14 -2.05 6.37 2.85
C GLU A 14 -1.72 6.03 4.31
N ASN A 15 -1.90 4.76 4.71
CA ASN A 15 -1.47 4.27 6.03
C ASN A 15 0.06 4.29 6.14
N ASP A 16 0.59 4.57 7.33
CA ASP A 16 2.02 4.81 7.55
C ASP A 16 2.65 3.73 8.46
N ASP A 17 3.95 3.49 8.27
CA ASP A 17 4.73 2.47 8.98
C ASP A 17 5.09 2.83 10.43
N LYS A 18 4.90 4.08 10.87
CA LYS A 18 5.26 4.50 12.23
C LYS A 18 4.07 4.34 13.18
N PRO A 19 4.27 3.72 14.35
CA PRO A 19 3.25 3.63 15.39
C PRO A 19 2.74 4.97 15.95
N SER A 20 3.43 6.07 15.66
CA SER A 20 3.01 7.44 16.03
C SER A 20 2.20 8.13 14.93
N LEU A 21 2.01 7.49 13.79
CA LEU A 21 1.26 7.95 12.64
C LEU A 21 0.03 7.04 12.46
N TYR A 22 -0.56 6.99 11.27
CA TYR A 22 -1.93 6.50 11.09
C TYR A 22 -1.98 5.10 10.47
N THR A 23 -2.77 4.23 11.09
CA THR A 23 -3.27 2.99 10.48
C THR A 23 -4.40 3.27 9.47
N THR A 24 -4.78 2.27 8.68
CA THR A 24 -5.94 2.35 7.78
C THR A 24 -7.23 2.64 8.54
N GLU A 25 -7.46 1.98 9.67
CA GLU A 25 -8.62 2.22 10.55
C GLU A 25 -8.69 3.68 11.02
N GLU A 26 -7.57 4.24 11.49
CA GLU A 26 -7.54 5.63 11.96
C GLU A 26 -7.77 6.64 10.84
N LEU A 27 -7.25 6.38 9.63
CA LEU A 27 -7.55 7.20 8.45
C LEU A 27 -9.03 7.09 8.06
N TYR A 28 -9.61 5.90 8.13
CA TYR A 28 -11.02 5.69 7.83
C TYR A 28 -11.93 6.46 8.80
N GLU A 29 -11.70 6.29 10.10
CA GLU A 29 -12.49 6.92 11.16
C GLU A 29 -12.27 8.43 11.25
N GLY A 30 -11.01 8.89 11.18
CA GLY A 30 -10.64 10.28 11.42
C GLY A 30 -10.68 11.17 10.19
N VAL A 31 -10.46 10.62 8.99
CA VAL A 31 -10.33 11.38 7.73
C VAL A 31 -11.46 11.04 6.77
N TYR A 32 -11.58 9.79 6.33
CA TYR A 32 -12.54 9.41 5.29
C TYR A 32 -13.98 9.71 5.69
N LYS A 33 -14.44 9.27 6.86
CA LYS A 33 -15.81 9.54 7.33
C LYS A 33 -16.14 11.03 7.40
N ARG A 34 -15.15 11.89 7.60
CA ARG A 34 -15.34 13.33 7.74
C ARG A 34 -15.37 14.06 6.38
N ILE A 35 -14.48 13.70 5.46
CA ILE A 35 -14.27 14.49 4.23
C ILE A 35 -14.26 13.69 2.93
N GLY A 36 -14.41 12.36 3.00
CA GLY A 36 -14.54 11.47 1.84
C GLY A 36 -13.27 11.33 1.00
N ILE A 37 -12.08 11.57 1.56
CA ILE A 37 -10.82 11.39 0.84
C ILE A 37 -10.47 9.89 0.77
N PRO A 38 -10.23 9.31 -0.43
CA PRO A 38 -9.87 7.90 -0.56
C PRO A 38 -8.54 7.57 0.12
N ILE A 39 -8.45 6.31 0.57
CA ILE A 39 -7.31 5.74 1.25
C ILE A 39 -6.59 4.77 0.29
N VAL A 40 -5.33 5.05 0.01
CA VAL A 40 -4.39 4.12 -0.62
C VAL A 40 -3.92 3.17 0.48
N PHE A 41 -4.09 1.88 0.26
CA PHE A 41 -3.53 0.87 1.16
C PHE A 41 -2.08 0.58 0.79
N ASP A 42 -1.15 0.69 1.73
CA ASP A 42 0.22 0.22 1.60
C ASP A 42 0.44 -1.04 2.45
N TYR A 43 0.78 -2.14 1.78
CA TYR A 43 1.01 -3.44 2.39
C TYR A 43 2.23 -3.46 3.32
N HIS A 44 3.32 -2.78 2.94
CA HIS A 44 4.57 -2.77 3.71
C HIS A 44 4.41 -1.95 4.98
N HIS A 45 3.73 -0.81 4.89
CA HIS A 45 3.37 0.00 6.05
C HIS A 45 2.43 -0.76 6.99
N HIS A 46 1.40 -1.43 6.47
CA HIS A 46 0.49 -2.24 7.28
C HIS A 46 1.22 -3.37 8.01
N MET A 47 2.16 -4.04 7.36
CA MET A 47 2.98 -5.08 8.01
C MET A 47 3.75 -4.55 9.23
N LEU A 48 4.23 -3.32 9.16
CA LEU A 48 5.00 -2.68 10.23
C LEU A 48 4.11 -2.04 11.31
N HIS A 49 2.90 -1.64 10.93
CA HIS A 49 1.94 -0.99 11.80
C HIS A 49 0.49 -1.42 11.48
N PRO A 50 0.10 -2.67 11.83
CA PRO A 50 -1.19 -3.24 11.42
C PRO A 50 -2.39 -2.72 12.24
N GLY A 51 -2.12 -2.07 13.38
CA GLY A 51 -3.16 -1.72 14.34
C GLY A 51 -3.88 -2.96 14.88
N THR A 52 -5.20 -2.96 14.74
CA THR A 52 -6.10 -4.03 15.21
C THR A 52 -6.61 -4.93 14.08
N GLN A 53 -6.41 -4.52 12.82
CA GLN A 53 -6.97 -5.17 11.64
C GLN A 53 -6.00 -6.19 11.05
N THR A 54 -6.55 -7.28 10.52
CA THR A 54 -5.82 -8.13 9.56
C THR A 54 -5.52 -7.36 8.28
N GLU A 55 -4.55 -7.84 7.48
CA GLU A 55 -4.23 -7.24 6.17
C GLU A 55 -5.46 -7.19 5.26
N GLN A 56 -6.26 -8.26 5.20
CA GLN A 56 -7.48 -8.30 4.40
C GLN A 56 -8.52 -7.27 4.85
N GLU A 57 -8.79 -7.17 6.16
CA GLU A 57 -9.76 -6.21 6.69
C GLU A 57 -9.34 -4.76 6.42
N ALA A 58 -8.04 -4.45 6.59
CA ALA A 58 -7.51 -3.13 6.31
C ALA A 58 -7.55 -2.81 4.81
N LEU A 59 -7.15 -3.76 3.94
CA LEU A 59 -7.23 -3.62 2.50
C LEU A 59 -8.67 -3.33 2.07
N GLU A 60 -9.63 -4.21 2.41
CA GLU A 60 -11.03 -4.08 1.99
C GLU A 60 -11.66 -2.78 2.51
N MET A 61 -11.29 -2.34 3.73
CA MET A 61 -11.69 -1.04 4.25
C MET A 61 -11.17 0.10 3.38
N ALA A 62 -9.88 0.10 3.02
CA ALA A 62 -9.30 1.12 2.15
C ALA A 62 -9.95 1.11 0.75
N LEU A 63 -10.12 -0.06 0.13
CA LEU A 63 -10.74 -0.20 -1.19
C LEU A 63 -12.17 0.37 -1.21
N SER A 64 -12.93 0.20 -0.12
CA SER A 64 -14.31 0.73 0.01
C SER A 64 -14.39 2.27 -0.08
N THR A 65 -13.28 2.98 0.07
CA THR A 65 -13.23 4.45 0.08
C THR A 65 -13.16 5.09 -1.31
N TRP A 66 -12.99 4.30 -2.37
CA TRP A 66 -12.76 4.79 -3.73
C TRP A 66 -14.03 4.97 -4.56
N GLY A 67 -15.16 4.43 -4.11
CA GLY A 67 -16.44 4.49 -4.83
C GLY A 67 -16.34 3.83 -6.20
N ASP A 68 -16.68 4.58 -7.26
CA ASP A 68 -16.70 4.08 -8.64
C ASP A 68 -15.32 4.11 -9.33
N ILE A 69 -14.29 4.62 -8.67
CA ILE A 69 -12.92 4.71 -9.21
C ILE A 69 -12.17 3.44 -8.83
N LYS A 70 -11.47 2.84 -9.79
CA LYS A 70 -10.60 1.69 -9.51
C LYS A 70 -9.53 2.07 -8.47
N PRO A 71 -9.44 1.37 -7.33
CA PRO A 71 -8.46 1.70 -6.29
C PRO A 71 -7.03 1.49 -6.78
N VAL A 72 -6.09 2.21 -6.16
CA VAL A 72 -4.66 1.90 -6.22
C VAL A 72 -4.15 1.54 -4.83
N VAL A 73 -3.28 0.54 -4.78
CA VAL A 73 -2.54 0.14 -3.57
C VAL A 73 -1.05 0.32 -3.81
N HIS A 74 -0.28 0.47 -2.73
CA HIS A 74 1.17 0.49 -2.76
C HIS A 74 1.73 -0.85 -2.29
N TYR A 75 2.75 -1.33 -2.99
CA TYR A 75 3.41 -2.59 -2.67
C TYR A 75 4.93 -2.42 -2.67
N ALA A 76 5.54 -2.74 -1.52
CA ALA A 76 6.97 -2.81 -1.31
C ALA A 76 7.32 -4.05 -0.46
N GLU A 77 8.61 -4.40 -0.46
CA GLU A 77 9.16 -5.40 0.45
C GLU A 77 10.30 -4.79 1.26
N SER A 78 10.65 -5.44 2.37
CA SER A 78 11.75 -4.99 3.23
C SER A 78 13.12 -5.26 2.62
N ARG A 79 13.94 -4.21 2.48
CA ARG A 79 15.36 -4.31 2.14
C ARG A 79 16.17 -5.08 3.18
N SER A 80 15.77 -5.02 4.46
CA SER A 80 16.48 -5.77 5.51
C SER A 80 16.34 -7.27 5.31
N VAL A 81 15.19 -7.72 4.79
CA VAL A 81 14.92 -9.11 4.40
C VAL A 81 15.68 -9.47 3.13
N GLU A 82 15.61 -8.64 2.08
CA GLU A 82 16.31 -8.87 0.80
C GLU A 82 17.81 -9.11 0.98
N TYR A 83 18.46 -8.31 1.85
CA TYR A 83 19.90 -8.40 2.11
C TYR A 83 20.25 -9.24 3.33
N ASN A 84 19.26 -9.85 4.00
CA ASN A 84 19.43 -10.55 5.27
C ASN A 84 20.29 -9.76 6.28
N ASN A 85 20.00 -8.45 6.41
CA ASN A 85 20.80 -7.52 7.19
C ASN A 85 19.93 -6.74 8.17
N PRO A 86 19.90 -7.14 9.47
CA PRO A 86 19.05 -6.52 10.47
C PRO A 86 19.48 -5.10 10.86
N LYS A 87 20.63 -4.62 10.38
CA LYS A 87 21.06 -3.22 10.57
C LYS A 87 20.34 -2.25 9.62
N ILE A 88 19.77 -2.77 8.52
CA ILE A 88 18.92 -1.98 7.63
C ILE A 88 17.57 -1.79 8.30
N LYS A 89 17.06 -0.56 8.29
CA LYS A 89 15.74 -0.24 8.85
C LYS A 89 14.66 -1.06 8.14
N PRO A 90 13.69 -1.65 8.88
CA PRO A 90 12.63 -2.46 8.27
C PRO A 90 11.74 -1.64 7.30
N GLN A 91 11.65 -0.32 7.50
CA GLN A 91 10.97 0.62 6.62
C GLN A 91 11.63 0.78 5.24
N ALA A 92 12.90 0.39 5.09
CA ALA A 92 13.61 0.62 3.83
C ALA A 92 13.09 -0.32 2.75
N HIS A 93 12.63 0.23 1.63
CA HIS A 93 12.15 -0.58 0.50
C HIS A 93 13.31 -1.32 -0.19
N SER A 94 13.02 -2.56 -0.56
CA SER A 94 13.88 -3.46 -1.33
C SER A 94 14.22 -2.88 -2.71
N ASP A 95 15.24 -3.48 -3.33
CA ASP A 95 15.59 -3.17 -4.71
C ASP A 95 14.59 -3.79 -5.71
N TYR A 96 14.05 -4.97 -5.39
CA TYR A 96 13.02 -5.67 -6.15
C TYR A 96 11.87 -6.15 -5.25
N VAL A 97 10.67 -6.25 -5.82
CA VAL A 97 9.56 -7.02 -5.24
C VAL A 97 9.51 -8.39 -5.92
N LEU A 98 9.48 -9.47 -5.12
CA LEU A 98 9.63 -10.85 -5.60
C LEU A 98 8.45 -11.74 -5.21
N THR A 99 7.68 -11.33 -4.22
CA THR A 99 6.57 -12.09 -3.65
C THR A 99 5.28 -11.63 -4.32
N PRO A 100 4.51 -12.53 -4.97
CA PRO A 100 3.16 -12.20 -5.40
C PRO A 100 2.35 -11.71 -4.21
N LEU A 101 1.72 -10.54 -4.35
CA LEU A 101 0.86 -10.01 -3.29
C LEU A 101 -0.44 -10.82 -3.24
N ASN A 102 -1.10 -10.82 -2.09
CA ASN A 102 -2.41 -11.40 -1.95
C ASN A 102 -3.48 -10.32 -2.20
N ASP A 103 -4.24 -10.46 -3.28
CA ASP A 103 -5.31 -9.53 -3.64
C ASP A 103 -6.62 -9.83 -2.91
N TYR A 104 -6.70 -10.98 -2.23
CA TYR A 104 -7.90 -11.47 -1.57
C TYR A 104 -9.12 -11.54 -2.50
N GLY A 105 -8.89 -11.69 -3.81
CA GLY A 105 -9.94 -11.69 -4.83
C GLY A 105 -10.48 -10.31 -5.21
N ASN A 106 -9.82 -9.22 -4.80
CA ASN A 106 -10.19 -7.86 -5.16
C ASN A 106 -9.53 -7.39 -6.47
N ASP A 107 -10.13 -6.41 -7.14
CA ASP A 107 -9.58 -5.76 -8.34
C ASP A 107 -9.10 -4.34 -8.04
N PHE A 108 -7.80 -4.08 -8.22
CA PHE A 108 -7.15 -2.79 -7.99
C PHE A 108 -5.89 -2.66 -8.85
N ASP A 109 -5.36 -1.44 -8.96
CA ASP A 109 -4.06 -1.17 -9.57
C ASP A 109 -2.95 -1.18 -8.50
N ILE A 110 -1.73 -1.54 -8.88
CA ILE A 110 -0.59 -1.70 -7.96
C ILE A 110 0.51 -0.71 -8.32
N MET A 111 0.86 0.16 -7.38
CA MET A 111 2.08 0.97 -7.42
C MET A 111 3.22 0.18 -6.76
N ILE A 112 4.23 -0.21 -7.54
CA ILE A 112 5.42 -0.89 -7.02
C ILE A 112 6.41 0.16 -6.50
N GLU A 113 6.70 0.13 -5.20
CA GLU A 113 7.61 1.06 -4.55
C GLU A 113 8.97 0.41 -4.25
N ALA A 114 9.75 0.11 -5.30
CA ALA A 114 11.07 -0.51 -5.18
C ALA A 114 12.19 0.38 -5.73
N LYS A 115 13.43 0.22 -5.24
CA LYS A 115 14.55 1.12 -5.65
C LYS A 115 14.90 1.02 -7.12
N HIS A 116 14.76 -0.15 -7.74
CA HIS A 116 15.05 -0.33 -9.17
C HIS A 116 13.86 -0.06 -10.10
N LYS A 117 12.75 0.51 -9.59
CA LYS A 117 11.66 1.08 -10.41
C LYS A 117 11.17 0.12 -11.50
N GLU A 118 11.32 0.47 -12.78
CA GLU A 118 10.84 -0.33 -13.91
C GLU A 118 11.49 -1.71 -13.99
N LEU A 119 12.73 -1.88 -13.52
CA LEU A 119 13.37 -3.20 -13.45
C LEU A 119 12.67 -4.10 -12.44
N ALA A 120 12.16 -3.52 -11.33
CA ALA A 120 11.35 -4.25 -10.37
C ALA A 120 10.03 -4.70 -11.00
N LEU A 121 9.33 -3.81 -11.72
CA LEU A 121 8.10 -4.15 -12.43
C LEU A 121 8.32 -5.27 -13.47
N LEU A 122 9.35 -5.16 -14.31
CA LEU A 122 9.63 -6.15 -15.35
C LEU A 122 9.94 -7.53 -14.74
N ARG A 123 10.69 -7.57 -13.64
CA ARG A 123 10.98 -8.80 -12.92
C ARG A 123 9.74 -9.38 -12.24
N TYR A 124 8.96 -8.55 -11.58
CA TYR A 124 7.72 -8.96 -10.92
C TYR A 124 6.73 -9.57 -11.90
N ARG A 125 6.52 -8.90 -13.05
CA ARG A 125 5.67 -9.42 -14.12
C ARG A 125 6.12 -10.79 -14.62
N LYS A 126 7.42 -11.04 -14.73
CA LYS A 126 7.95 -12.34 -15.11
C LYS A 126 7.57 -13.42 -14.09
N ILE A 127 7.71 -13.12 -12.79
CA ILE A 127 7.34 -14.03 -11.69
C ILE A 127 5.84 -14.38 -11.75
N LEU A 128 4.96 -13.38 -11.95
CA LEU A 128 3.52 -13.62 -12.05
C LEU A 128 3.15 -14.50 -13.25
N LEU A 129 3.79 -14.30 -14.40
CA LEU A 129 3.55 -15.11 -15.60
C LEU A 129 4.05 -16.54 -15.45
N GLU A 130 5.17 -16.75 -14.76
CA GLU A 130 5.70 -18.09 -14.47
C GLU A 130 4.83 -18.87 -13.48
N ASN A 131 4.23 -18.20 -12.49
CA ASN A 131 3.33 -18.83 -11.53
C ASN A 131 1.94 -19.17 -12.09
N ALA A 132 1.54 -18.52 -13.19
CA ALA A 132 0.27 -18.77 -13.87
C ALA A 132 0.35 -19.89 -14.93
N ALA A 133 1.57 -20.39 -15.23
CA ALA A 133 1.84 -21.44 -16.20
C ALA A 133 1.93 -22.82 -15.55
#